data_AF-A0A8H2XEP0-F1
#
_entry.id   AF-A0A8H2XEP0-F1
#
_cell.length_a   1.000
_cell.length_b   1.000
_cell.length_c   1.000
_cell.angle_alpha   90.00
_cell.angle_beta   90.00
_cell.angle_gamma   90.00
#
_symmetry.space_group_name_H-M   'P 1'
#
loop_
_entity.id
_entity.type
_entity.pdbx_description
1 polymer ?
#
loop_
_entity_poly.entity_id
_entity_poly.type
_entity_poly.pdbx_seq_one_letter_code
_entity_poly.pdbx_strand_id
1 'polypeptide(L)'
;MALQQLDPNSLTLALTTLSFVTSPFKAPRYNLPIHLFGIYALDKTESNEPLRLFTAMEGVSVFFDIIYMWRHDQNGFIKILTIILTLAKIPTFLILLQTLKARGDQYAHSIGGGSGGFQSQTVWSMPGGFRQGGYDPVGDDLEGAAPPPPQHNVHSANPSHHHQPPTQGQAPQTAVPGGYQAS
;
A
#
# COMPACT_ATOMS: atom_id res chain seq x y z
N MET A 1 -6.43 -30.45 -2.08
CA MET A 1 -5.32 -30.96 -1.26
C MET A 1 -4.03 -30.35 -1.78
N ALA A 2 -3.27 -29.68 -0.90
CA ALA A 2 -1.83 -29.41 -1.02
C ALA A 2 -1.31 -28.66 -2.28
N LEU A 3 -1.98 -27.62 -2.78
CA LEU A 3 -1.22 -26.47 -3.28
C LEU A 3 -0.70 -25.74 -2.05
N GLN A 4 0.35 -26.33 -1.49
CA GLN A 4 1.15 -25.84 -0.38
C GLN A 4 1.29 -24.33 -0.54
N GLN A 5 0.86 -23.54 0.44
CA GLN A 5 1.28 -22.15 0.53
C GLN A 5 2.80 -22.16 0.55
N LEU A 6 3.44 -21.90 -0.59
CA LEU A 6 4.88 -21.83 -0.68
C LEU A 6 5.32 -20.64 0.17
N ASP A 7 6.03 -20.93 1.24
CA ASP A 7 6.53 -19.91 2.15
C ASP A 7 7.65 -19.10 1.47
N PRO A 8 7.51 -17.77 1.36
CA PRO A 8 8.52 -16.90 0.74
C PRO A 8 9.89 -16.99 1.41
N ASN A 9 9.94 -17.24 2.73
CA ASN A 9 11.21 -17.41 3.46
C ASN A 9 11.95 -18.66 2.99
N SER A 10 11.24 -19.79 2.93
CA SER A 10 11.80 -21.06 2.48
C SER A 10 12.36 -20.98 1.05
N LEU A 11 11.64 -20.32 0.14
CA LEU A 11 12.11 -20.11 -1.24
C LEU A 11 13.35 -19.21 -1.31
N THR A 12 13.33 -18.10 -0.59
CA THR A 12 14.45 -17.16 -0.57
C THR A 12 15.70 -17.79 0.05
N LEU A 13 15.54 -18.62 1.07
CA LEU A 13 16.63 -19.39 1.68
C LEU A 13 17.19 -20.44 0.71
N ALA A 14 16.32 -21.15 -0.02
CA ALA A 14 16.74 -22.10 -1.04
C ALA A 14 17.54 -21.40 -2.16
N LEU A 15 17.05 -20.26 -2.66
CA LEU A 15 17.76 -19.43 -3.66
C LEU A 15 19.09 -18.90 -3.13
N THR A 16 19.14 -18.46 -1.88
CA THR A 16 20.37 -18.01 -1.22
C THR A 16 21.39 -19.14 -1.15
N THR A 17 20.95 -20.33 -0.72
CA THR A 17 21.80 -21.52 -0.64
C THR A 17 22.35 -21.90 -2.02
N LEU A 18 21.49 -21.92 -3.03
CA LEU A 18 21.89 -22.22 -4.41
C LEU A 18 22.85 -21.16 -4.97
N SER A 19 22.65 -19.89 -4.63
CA SER A 19 23.53 -18.79 -5.01
C SER A 19 24.88 -18.86 -4.31
N PHE A 20 24.90 -19.29 -3.06
CA PHE A 20 26.12 -19.52 -2.32
C PHE A 20 26.92 -20.68 -2.92
N VAL A 21 26.27 -21.81 -3.20
CA VAL A 21 26.89 -22.98 -3.83
C VAL A 21 27.43 -22.66 -5.22
N THR A 22 26.76 -21.78 -5.98
CA THR A 22 27.22 -21.36 -7.32
C THR A 22 28.25 -20.24 -7.30
N SER A 23 28.43 -19.53 -6.18
CA SER A 23 29.34 -18.38 -6.05
C SER A 23 30.82 -18.62 -6.35
N PRO A 24 31.45 -19.79 -6.08
CA PRO A 24 32.85 -20.01 -6.43
C PRO A 24 33.04 -20.33 -7.92
N PHE A 25 31.96 -20.53 -8.68
CA PHE A 25 32.00 -20.89 -10.09
C PHE A 25 31.72 -19.67 -11.00
N LYS A 26 31.78 -19.88 -12.32
CA LYS A 26 31.31 -18.88 -13.30
C LYS A 26 29.79 -18.77 -13.24
N ALA A 27 29.28 -18.03 -12.27
CA ALA A 27 27.86 -17.75 -12.10
C ALA A 27 27.64 -16.23 -11.93
N PRO A 28 26.40 -15.74 -12.09
CA PRO A 28 26.11 -14.34 -11.90
C PRO A 28 26.37 -13.88 -10.45
N ARG A 29 27.40 -13.06 -10.26
CA ARG A 29 27.91 -12.67 -8.93
C ARG A 29 26.92 -11.83 -8.12
N TYR A 30 25.97 -11.18 -8.77
CA TYR A 30 24.95 -10.37 -8.13
C TYR A 30 23.84 -11.21 -7.46
N ASN A 31 23.70 -12.50 -7.78
CA ASN A 31 22.61 -13.33 -7.22
C ASN A 31 22.75 -13.53 -5.71
N LEU A 32 23.97 -13.80 -5.24
CA LEU A 32 24.21 -14.00 -3.81
C LEU A 32 23.83 -12.76 -2.96
N PRO A 33 24.33 -11.54 -3.24
CA PRO A 33 23.96 -10.37 -2.44
C PRO A 33 22.46 -10.01 -2.56
N ILE A 34 21.82 -10.22 -3.72
CA ILE A 34 20.38 -9.98 -3.87
C ILE A 34 19.55 -10.91 -2.97
N HIS A 35 19.85 -12.21 -2.97
CA HIS A 35 19.07 -13.15 -2.15
C HIS A 35 19.39 -13.04 -0.65
N LEU A 36 20.63 -12.69 -0.28
CA LEU A 36 20.98 -12.32 1.11
C LEU A 36 20.18 -11.10 1.57
N PHE A 37 20.07 -10.08 0.72
CA PHE A 37 19.18 -8.94 0.98
C PHE A 37 17.71 -9.37 1.09
N GLY A 38 17.29 -10.37 0.30
CA GLY A 38 15.96 -10.95 0.39
C GLY A 38 15.61 -11.53 1.77
N ILE A 39 16.56 -12.23 2.40
CA ILE A 39 16.38 -12.74 3.78
C ILE A 39 16.12 -11.57 4.74
N TYR A 40 16.94 -10.52 4.65
CA TYR A 40 16.76 -9.30 5.46
C TYR A 40 15.41 -8.62 5.18
N ALA A 41 15.02 -8.51 3.91
CA ALA A 41 13.80 -7.84 3.49
C ALA A 41 12.53 -8.56 3.95
N LEU A 42 12.56 -9.89 4.04
CA LEU A 42 11.44 -10.68 4.55
C LEU A 42 11.30 -10.56 6.07
N ASP A 43 12.42 -10.51 6.80
CA ASP A 43 12.46 -10.34 8.25
C ASP A 43 12.00 -8.93 8.69
N LYS A 44 12.26 -7.91 7.88
CA LYS A 44 11.71 -6.57 8.09
C LYS A 44 10.22 -6.51 7.76
N THR A 45 9.40 -6.62 8.80
CA THR A 45 7.92 -6.54 8.72
C THR A 45 7.37 -5.14 8.99
N GLU A 46 8.14 -4.25 9.62
CA GLU A 46 7.73 -2.89 9.97
C GLU A 46 7.62 -1.94 8.75
N SER A 47 8.31 -2.27 7.65
CA SER A 47 8.29 -1.48 6.41
C SER A 47 8.20 -2.39 5.19
N ASN A 48 7.43 -1.96 4.19
CA ASN A 48 7.32 -2.63 2.90
C ASN A 48 8.42 -2.21 1.91
N GLU A 49 9.18 -1.14 2.20
CA GLU A 49 10.24 -0.64 1.34
C GLU A 49 11.33 -1.69 1.01
N PRO A 50 11.93 -2.41 1.98
CA PRO A 50 12.95 -3.40 1.66
C PRO A 50 12.39 -4.57 0.86
N LEU A 51 11.16 -5.02 1.17
CA LEU A 51 10.47 -6.08 0.42
C LEU A 51 10.18 -5.65 -1.02
N ARG A 52 9.80 -4.38 -1.23
CA ARG A 52 9.55 -3.82 -2.54
C ARG A 52 10.84 -3.71 -3.36
N LEU A 53 11.92 -3.22 -2.75
CA LEU A 53 13.24 -3.15 -3.38
C LEU A 53 13.73 -4.56 -3.76
N PHE A 54 13.57 -5.52 -2.85
CA PHE A 54 13.93 -6.92 -3.11
C PHE A 54 13.14 -7.50 -4.27
N THR A 55 11.82 -7.32 -4.28
CA THR A 55 10.94 -7.81 -5.35
C THR A 55 11.32 -7.20 -6.71
N ALA A 56 11.64 -5.91 -6.75
CA ALA A 56 12.09 -5.24 -7.96
C ALA A 56 13.45 -5.78 -8.44
N MET A 57 14.42 -5.91 -7.53
CA MET A 57 15.75 -6.46 -7.86
C MET A 57 15.64 -7.92 -8.31
N GLU A 58 14.81 -8.73 -7.65
CA GLU A 58 14.54 -10.12 -8.01
C GLU A 58 13.98 -10.21 -9.44
N GLY A 59 12.94 -9.43 -9.74
CA GLY A 59 12.34 -9.39 -11.08
C GLY A 59 13.32 -8.96 -12.17
N VAL A 60 14.11 -7.91 -11.93
CA VAL A 60 15.14 -7.46 -12.87
C VAL A 60 16.25 -8.51 -13.03
N SER A 61 16.64 -9.17 -11.95
CA SER A 61 17.73 -10.15 -11.96
C SER A 61 17.45 -11.36 -12.86
N VAL A 62 16.18 -11.73 -13.08
CA VAL A 62 15.80 -12.79 -14.02
C VAL A 62 16.28 -12.47 -15.44
N PHE A 63 16.09 -11.23 -15.88
CA PHE A 63 16.54 -10.78 -17.19
C PHE A 63 18.06 -10.76 -17.30
N PHE A 64 18.73 -10.30 -16.25
CA PHE A 64 20.20 -10.29 -16.20
C PHE A 64 20.77 -11.71 -16.23
N ASP A 65 20.12 -12.69 -15.57
CA ASP A 65 20.56 -14.09 -15.60
C ASP A 65 20.48 -14.68 -17.00
N ILE A 66 19.40 -14.39 -17.74
CA ILE A 66 19.25 -14.82 -19.15
C ILE A 66 20.37 -14.23 -20.02
N ILE A 67 20.62 -12.92 -19.89
CA ILE A 67 21.71 -12.25 -20.63
C ILE A 67 23.07 -12.83 -20.25
N TYR A 68 23.29 -13.10 -18.96
CA TYR A 68 24.54 -13.67 -18.48
C TYR A 68 24.81 -15.05 -19.09
N MET A 69 23.81 -15.93 -19.10
CA MET A 69 23.89 -17.28 -19.68
C MET A 69 24.15 -17.28 -21.19
N TRP A 70 23.69 -16.26 -21.91
CA TRP A 70 23.99 -16.11 -23.34
C TRP A 70 25.42 -15.61 -23.61
N ARG A 71 26.00 -14.83 -22.69
CA ARG A 71 27.32 -14.22 -22.87
C ARG A 71 28.48 -15.04 -22.32
N HIS A 72 28.24 -15.92 -21.36
CA HIS A 72 29.29 -16.64 -20.67
C HIS A 72 29.21 -18.14 -20.90
N ASP A 73 30.35 -18.72 -21.27
CA ASP A 73 30.49 -20.17 -21.32
C ASP A 73 30.71 -20.74 -19.92
N GLN A 74 29.86 -21.69 -19.53
CA GLN A 74 29.78 -22.30 -18.20
C GLN A 74 29.89 -23.82 -18.31
N ASN A 75 30.51 -24.46 -17.31
CA ASN A 75 30.50 -25.92 -17.18
C ASN A 75 29.05 -26.42 -17.14
N GLY A 76 28.74 -27.53 -17.83
CA GLY A 76 27.37 -28.03 -17.99
C GLY A 76 26.60 -28.20 -16.67
N PHE A 77 27.27 -28.68 -15.62
CA PHE A 77 26.67 -28.81 -14.28
C PHE A 77 26.29 -27.44 -13.67
N ILE A 78 27.18 -26.44 -13.76
CA ILE A 78 26.91 -25.08 -13.24
C ILE A 78 25.84 -24.38 -14.05
N LYS A 79 25.79 -24.65 -15.37
CA LYS A 79 24.73 -24.16 -16.24
C LYS A 79 23.37 -24.71 -15.82
N ILE A 80 23.27 -25.99 -15.49
CA ILE A 80 22.04 -26.60 -14.97
C ILE A 80 21.62 -25.93 -13.65
N LEU A 81 22.54 -25.75 -12.70
CA LEU A 81 22.24 -25.06 -11.44
C LEU A 81 21.78 -23.62 -11.66
N THR A 82 22.39 -22.90 -12.61
CA THR A 82 22.01 -21.52 -12.96
C THR A 82 20.62 -21.47 -13.62
N ILE A 83 20.28 -22.48 -14.45
CA ILE A 83 18.94 -22.61 -15.04
C ILE A 83 17.91 -22.88 -13.95
N ILE A 84 18.17 -23.81 -13.03
CA ILE A 84 17.28 -24.10 -11.90
C ILE A 84 17.07 -22.84 -11.05
N LEU A 85 18.16 -22.11 -10.76
CA LEU A 85 18.12 -20.85 -10.04
C LEU A 85 17.20 -19.85 -10.77
N THR A 86 17.43 -19.62 -12.07
CA THR A 86 16.64 -18.68 -12.88
C THR A 86 15.16 -19.06 -12.93
N LEU A 87 14.84 -20.35 -13.06
CA LEU A 87 13.46 -20.84 -13.07
C LEU A 87 12.78 -20.69 -11.71
N ALA A 88 13.51 -20.91 -10.61
CA ALA A 88 13.00 -20.77 -9.25
C ALA A 88 12.73 -19.30 -8.86
N LYS A 89 13.36 -18.32 -9.53
CA LYS A 89 13.07 -16.90 -9.33
C LYS A 89 11.67 -16.51 -9.75
N ILE A 90 11.12 -17.11 -10.81
CA ILE A 90 9.79 -16.77 -11.32
C ILE A 90 8.67 -16.99 -10.28
N PRO A 91 8.51 -18.21 -9.70
CA PRO A 91 7.51 -18.41 -8.65
C PRO A 91 7.82 -17.58 -7.40
N THR A 92 9.11 -17.38 -7.07
CA THR A 92 9.52 -16.54 -5.94
C THR A 92 9.04 -15.11 -6.14
N PHE A 93 9.28 -14.51 -7.30
CA PHE A 93 8.82 -13.17 -7.64
C PHE A 93 7.29 -13.05 -7.55
N LEU A 94 6.54 -14.03 -8.05
CA LEU A 94 5.07 -14.03 -7.95
C LEU A 94 4.59 -14.09 -6.50
N ILE A 95 5.24 -14.90 -5.66
CA ILE A 95 4.91 -15.02 -4.23
C ILE A 95 5.28 -13.75 -3.47
N LEU A 96 6.42 -13.13 -3.78
CA LEU A 96 6.83 -11.85 -3.21
C LEU A 96 5.84 -10.73 -3.59
N LEU A 97 5.36 -10.73 -4.84
CA LEU A 97 4.34 -9.79 -5.29
C LEU A 97 3.01 -10.02 -4.54
N GLN A 98 2.60 -11.27 -4.33
CA GLN A 98 1.45 -11.60 -3.49
C GLN A 98 1.65 -11.17 -2.03
N THR A 99 2.86 -11.31 -1.51
CA THR A 99 3.22 -10.88 -0.15
C THR A 99 3.12 -9.36 -0.02
N LEU A 100 3.60 -8.60 -1.01
CA LEU A 100 3.44 -7.14 -1.06
C LEU A 100 1.96 -6.73 -1.12
N LYS A 101 1.16 -7.42 -1.95
CA LYS A 101 -0.30 -7.19 -2.00
C LYS A 101 -0.96 -7.47 -0.64
N ALA A 102 -0.58 -8.56 0.02
CA ALA A 102 -1.11 -8.94 1.33
C ALA A 102 -0.72 -7.93 2.43
N ARG A 103 0.46 -7.30 2.32
CA ARG A 103 0.90 -6.20 3.21
C ARG A 103 0.29 -4.84 2.86
N GLY A 104 -0.65 -4.78 1.92
CA GLY A 104 -1.35 -3.55 1.54
C GLY A 104 -0.51 -2.58 0.70
N ASP A 105 0.57 -3.03 0.07
CA ASP A 105 1.40 -2.15 -0.75
C ASP A 105 0.70 -1.79 -2.07
N GLN A 106 0.40 -0.50 -2.26
CA GLN A 106 -0.25 0.03 -3.46
C GLN A 106 0.58 -0.20 -4.73
N TYR A 107 1.91 -0.33 -4.60
CA TYR A 107 2.81 -0.60 -5.73
C TYR A 107 2.65 -2.01 -6.32
N ALA A 108 2.18 -2.98 -5.53
CA ALA A 108 1.90 -4.31 -6.05
C ALA A 108 0.63 -4.33 -6.92
N HIS A 109 -0.23 -3.31 -6.78
CA HIS A 109 -1.41 -3.13 -7.63
C HIS A 109 -1.03 -2.61 -9.03
N SER A 110 -0.02 -1.74 -9.14
CA SER A 110 0.45 -1.18 -10.42
C SER A 110 1.31 -2.15 -11.24
N ILE A 111 2.05 -3.06 -10.60
CA ILE A 111 2.86 -4.09 -11.28
C ILE A 111 2.00 -5.30 -11.74
N GLY A 112 0.83 -5.51 -11.12
CA GLY A 112 0.02 -6.71 -11.29
C GLY A 112 -1.23 -6.60 -12.18
N GLY A 113 -1.35 -5.56 -13.02
CA GLY A 113 -2.47 -5.43 -13.97
C GLY A 113 -3.69 -4.61 -13.50
N GLY A 114 -3.56 -3.82 -12.43
CA GLY A 114 -4.52 -2.75 -12.11
C GLY A 114 -4.12 -1.47 -12.86
N SER A 115 -5.03 -0.91 -13.66
CA SER A 115 -4.84 0.33 -14.40
C SER A 115 -4.45 1.50 -13.47
N GLY A 116 -3.17 1.84 -13.40
CA GLY A 116 -2.68 2.94 -12.56
C GLY A 116 -1.16 2.92 -12.45
N GLY A 117 -0.48 3.30 -13.53
CA GLY A 117 0.97 3.43 -13.55
C GLY A 117 1.46 4.48 -12.55
N PHE A 118 2.63 4.22 -11.95
CA PHE A 118 3.61 5.17 -11.36
C PHE A 118 3.12 6.46 -10.68
N GLN A 119 1.88 6.56 -10.22
CA GLN A 119 1.46 7.62 -9.32
C GLN A 119 1.85 7.21 -7.92
N SER A 120 3.03 7.64 -7.53
CA SER A 120 3.42 7.76 -6.13
C SER A 120 2.34 8.58 -5.40
N GLN A 121 1.35 7.91 -4.80
CA GLN A 121 0.64 8.46 -3.65
C GLN A 121 1.63 8.48 -2.48
N THR A 122 2.58 9.41 -2.55
CA THR A 122 3.33 9.87 -1.39
C THR A 122 2.30 10.33 -0.37
N VAL A 123 2.26 9.66 0.79
CA VAL A 123 1.95 10.01 2.21
C VAL A 123 1.11 11.28 2.56
N TRP A 124 0.90 12.22 1.65
CA TRP A 124 0.05 13.41 1.77
C TRP A 124 -1.39 13.19 1.26
N SER A 125 -1.90 11.97 1.26
CA SER A 125 -3.35 11.72 1.11
C SER A 125 -4.02 12.06 2.45
N MET A 126 -4.39 13.32 2.65
CA MET A 126 -5.21 13.75 3.79
C MET A 126 -6.45 12.82 3.93
N PRO A 127 -6.87 12.46 5.16
CA PRO A 127 -8.16 11.80 5.38
C PRO A 127 -9.26 12.84 5.14
N GLY A 128 -9.70 12.94 3.90
CA GLY A 128 -10.61 13.99 3.46
C GLY A 128 -10.74 14.00 1.94
N GLY A 129 -11.52 13.04 1.43
CA GLY A 129 -12.20 13.01 0.13
C GLY A 129 -11.56 13.67 -1.09
N PHE A 130 -11.10 12.85 -2.03
CA PHE A 130 -11.38 13.06 -3.46
C PHE A 130 -11.59 11.69 -4.13
N ARG A 131 -12.86 11.41 -4.46
CA ARG A 131 -13.22 10.38 -5.43
C ARG A 131 -12.86 10.92 -6.81
N GLN A 132 -12.00 10.23 -7.55
CA GLN A 132 -11.78 10.51 -8.97
C GLN A 132 -12.02 9.20 -9.73
N GLY A 133 -13.14 9.14 -10.47
CA GLY A 133 -13.47 8.01 -11.31
C GLY A 133 -14.95 7.87 -11.66
N GLY A 134 -15.48 8.82 -12.44
CA GLY A 134 -16.50 8.58 -13.47
C GLY A 134 -17.95 8.27 -13.06
N TYR A 135 -18.86 9.15 -13.48
CA TYR A 135 -20.34 9.04 -13.55
C TYR A 135 -21.12 9.38 -12.27
N ASP A 136 -21.61 10.63 -12.21
CA ASP A 136 -22.83 11.00 -11.48
C ASP A 136 -24.00 10.84 -12.47
N PRO A 137 -25.02 10.00 -12.19
CA PRO A 137 -26.29 10.13 -12.89
C PRO A 137 -26.97 11.39 -12.37
N VAL A 138 -27.03 12.40 -13.24
CA VAL A 138 -27.95 13.54 -13.11
C VAL A 138 -29.34 12.98 -12.88
N GLY A 139 -29.86 13.18 -11.67
CA GLY A 139 -31.26 12.93 -11.34
C GLY A 139 -32.11 13.98 -12.06
N ASP A 140 -32.73 13.56 -13.16
CA ASP A 140 -33.92 14.19 -13.72
C ASP A 140 -35.05 14.08 -12.68
N ASP A 141 -35.16 15.08 -11.79
CA ASP A 141 -36.39 15.35 -11.07
C ASP A 141 -37.00 16.64 -11.62
N LEU A 142 -38.15 16.45 -12.27
CA LEU A 142 -38.92 17.38 -13.08
C LEU A 142 -39.17 18.78 -12.48
N GLU A 143 -39.03 19.75 -13.37
CA GLU A 143 -39.48 21.14 -13.31
C GLU A 143 -40.95 21.30 -12.89
N GLY A 144 -41.25 22.28 -12.02
CA GLY A 144 -42.62 22.64 -11.66
C GLY A 144 -42.80 23.82 -10.68
N ALA A 145 -42.51 25.03 -11.15
CA ALA A 145 -43.01 26.35 -10.70
C ALA A 145 -42.63 26.93 -9.29
N ALA A 146 -41.93 28.07 -9.29
CA ALA A 146 -41.84 29.04 -8.18
C ALA A 146 -43.06 30.01 -8.20
N PRO A 147 -43.50 30.68 -7.10
CA PRO A 147 -42.82 31.87 -6.51
C PRO A 147 -43.10 32.09 -4.98
N PRO A 148 -42.88 33.28 -4.34
CA PRO A 148 -41.75 34.22 -4.29
C PRO A 148 -41.14 34.38 -2.86
N PRO A 149 -40.01 35.10 -2.67
CA PRO A 149 -39.43 35.37 -1.34
C PRO A 149 -40.18 36.47 -0.53
N PRO A 150 -40.16 36.42 0.82
CA PRO A 150 -40.87 37.39 1.66
C PRO A 150 -40.24 38.80 1.63
N GLN A 151 -41.10 39.81 1.52
CA GLN A 151 -40.74 41.23 1.48
C GLN A 151 -40.24 41.73 2.86
N HIS A 152 -39.12 42.44 2.83
CA HIS A 152 -38.53 43.14 3.98
C HIS A 152 -39.27 44.47 4.19
N ASN A 153 -40.15 44.54 5.18
CA ASN A 153 -40.79 45.80 5.58
C ASN A 153 -39.98 46.47 6.70
N VAL A 154 -39.38 47.60 6.36
CA VAL A 154 -38.90 48.60 7.31
C VAL A 154 -39.99 49.66 7.42
N HIS A 155 -40.45 50.01 8.63
CA HIS A 155 -40.74 51.39 9.09
C HIS A 155 -41.23 51.40 10.55
N SER A 156 -40.72 52.39 11.28
CA SER A 156 -40.79 52.65 12.73
C SER A 156 -42.17 53.11 13.26
N ALA A 157 -42.51 52.72 14.50
CA ALA A 157 -43.19 53.56 15.50
C ALA A 157 -43.22 52.87 16.88
N ASN A 158 -42.87 53.59 17.94
CA ASN A 158 -43.09 53.27 19.37
C ASN A 158 -44.22 54.22 19.86
N PRO A 159 -45.23 53.83 20.68
CA PRO A 159 -45.07 53.75 22.15
C PRO A 159 -45.94 52.71 22.93
N SER A 160 -45.35 52.14 23.98
CA SER A 160 -45.87 51.93 25.36
C SER A 160 -46.98 50.90 25.74
N HIS A 161 -46.68 50.17 26.84
CA HIS A 161 -47.53 49.50 27.86
C HIS A 161 -48.17 48.13 27.47
N HIS A 162 -48.17 47.03 28.24
CA HIS A 162 -48.19 46.81 29.69
C HIS A 162 -47.96 45.31 30.06
N HIS A 163 -47.40 45.04 31.26
CA HIS A 163 -47.51 43.85 32.13
C HIS A 163 -46.49 42.65 32.09
N GLN A 164 -45.94 42.41 33.28
CA GLN A 164 -44.96 41.43 33.85
C GLN A 164 -45.71 40.15 34.36
N PRO A 165 -45.16 39.07 35.02
CA PRO A 165 -43.83 38.80 35.60
C PRO A 165 -43.27 37.33 35.40
N PRO A 166 -42.15 36.91 36.07
CA PRO A 166 -41.21 35.87 35.60
C PRO A 166 -41.21 34.54 36.41
N THR A 167 -40.45 33.54 35.94
CA THR A 167 -39.86 32.49 36.81
C THR A 167 -38.38 32.26 36.50
N GLN A 168 -37.57 32.39 37.56
CA GLN A 168 -36.13 32.12 37.63
C GLN A 168 -35.87 30.64 37.93
N GLY A 169 -34.72 30.14 37.47
CA GLY A 169 -34.09 28.90 37.97
C GLY A 169 -32.60 28.91 37.66
N GLN A 170 -31.78 29.07 38.70
CA GLN A 170 -30.31 29.23 38.71
C GLN A 170 -29.51 27.94 38.43
N ALA A 171 -28.26 28.15 37.99
CA ALA A 171 -27.16 27.17 37.81
C ALA A 171 -26.66 26.57 39.15
N PRO A 172 -25.73 25.57 39.18
CA PRO A 172 -24.30 25.80 38.87
C PRO A 172 -23.53 24.66 38.18
N GLN A 173 -22.39 25.05 37.60
CA GLN A 173 -21.29 24.22 37.09
C GLN A 173 -20.55 23.46 38.20
N THR A 174 -20.04 22.26 37.90
CA THR A 174 -18.91 21.67 38.63
C THR A 174 -18.02 20.85 37.71
N ALA A 175 -16.74 21.25 37.66
CA ALA A 175 -15.62 20.58 37.00
C ALA A 175 -15.15 19.35 37.79
N VAL A 176 -14.55 18.35 37.13
CA VAL A 176 -13.66 17.37 37.79
C VAL A 176 -12.40 17.10 36.93
N PRO A 177 -11.19 17.35 37.46
CA PRO A 177 -9.89 17.16 36.81
C PRO A 177 -9.11 15.89 37.22
N GLY A 178 -8.28 15.37 36.31
CA GLY A 178 -6.88 14.92 36.51
C GLY A 178 -6.51 13.70 37.40
N GLY A 179 -5.69 12.79 36.82
CA GLY A 179 -4.39 12.37 37.43
C GLY A 179 -4.25 11.04 38.20
N TYR A 180 -3.43 10.13 37.63
CA TYR A 180 -2.57 9.01 38.11
C TYR A 180 -2.70 8.38 39.52
N GLN A 181 -2.57 7.04 39.64
CA GLN A 181 -1.35 6.38 40.18
C GLN A 181 -1.33 4.84 39.98
N ALA A 182 -0.11 4.32 39.79
CA ALA A 182 0.27 2.92 39.66
C ALA A 182 0.30 2.16 41.00
N SER A 183 0.33 0.83 40.92
CA SER A 183 0.76 -0.09 41.98
C SER A 183 1.68 -1.14 41.40
#